data_AF-A0A844XGY2-F1
#
_entry.id   AF-A0A844XGY2-F1
#
_cell.length_a   1.000
_cell.length_b   1.000
_cell.length_c   1.000
_cell.angle_alpha   90.00
_cell.angle_beta   90.00
_cell.angle_gamma   90.00
#
_symmetry.space_group_name_H-M   'P 1'
#
loop_
_entity.id
_entity.type
_entity.pdbx_description
1 polymer ?
#
loop_
_entity_poly.entity_id
_entity_poly.type
_entity_poly.pdbx_seq_one_letter_code
_entity_poly.pdbx_strand_id
1 'polypeptide(L)'
;MIGIRNHTADVLADGWLPYDYAPLALNWFWTLLLPIDVIVGALVALRQRAGVVLGVLVMLADVGVNSWYAYRTDWLDLFRALQFQSLFLGFVIGTAPMLWQQPKDNR
;
A
#
# COMPACT_ATOMS: atom_id res chain seq x y z
N MET A 1 2.40 14.75 -5.25
CA MET A 1 1.47 14.38 -4.17
C MET A 1 0.06 14.28 -4.76
N ILE A 2 -0.26 13.18 -5.44
CA ILE A 2 -1.56 12.97 -6.11
C ILE A 2 -2.29 11.74 -5.50
N GLY A 3 -1.59 10.83 -4.81
CA GLY A 3 -2.21 9.60 -4.26
C GLY A 3 -2.97 9.75 -2.93
N ILE A 4 -2.46 10.53 -1.95
CA ILE A 4 -3.08 10.67 -0.62
C ILE A 4 -4.45 11.39 -0.69
N ARG A 5 -4.66 12.21 -1.73
CA ARG A 5 -5.86 13.04 -1.86
C ARG A 5 -7.03 12.31 -2.52
N ASN A 6 -6.82 11.12 -3.09
CA ASN A 6 -7.90 10.34 -3.71
C ASN A 6 -8.54 9.39 -2.69
N HIS A 7 -7.81 8.43 -2.12
CA HIS A 7 -8.43 7.39 -1.30
C HIS A 7 -9.09 7.86 0.01
N THR A 8 -8.50 8.85 0.70
CA THR A 8 -9.10 9.40 1.92
C THR A 8 -10.35 10.23 1.63
N ALA A 9 -10.39 10.90 0.46
CA ALA A 9 -11.57 11.65 0.02
C ALA A 9 -12.69 10.71 -0.41
N ASP A 10 -12.37 9.64 -1.15
CA ASP A 10 -13.34 8.65 -1.64
C ASP A 10 -14.01 7.91 -0.48
N VAL A 11 -13.26 7.47 0.55
CA VAL A 11 -13.85 6.76 1.71
C VAL A 11 -14.67 7.69 2.62
N LEU A 12 -14.27 8.97 2.76
CA LEU A 12 -15.04 9.95 3.56
C LEU A 12 -16.27 10.49 2.82
N ALA A 13 -16.24 10.55 1.48
CA ALA A 13 -17.32 11.08 0.64
C ALA A 13 -18.33 10.01 0.20
N ASP A 14 -17.85 8.82 -0.19
CA ASP A 14 -18.67 7.75 -0.81
C ASP A 14 -18.92 6.56 0.14
N GLY A 15 -18.28 6.53 1.31
CA GLY A 15 -18.54 5.55 2.38
C GLY A 15 -17.67 4.28 2.29
N TRP A 16 -18.14 3.19 2.93
CA TRP A 16 -17.45 1.90 2.91
C TRP A 16 -17.65 1.23 1.55
N LEU A 17 -16.57 0.73 0.95
CA LEU A 17 -16.52 0.13 -0.39
C LEU A 17 -16.90 1.09 -1.55
N PRO A 18 -16.20 2.23 -1.72
CA PRO A 18 -16.59 3.27 -2.67
C PRO A 18 -16.37 2.89 -4.16
N TYR A 19 -15.61 1.84 -4.44
CA TYR A 19 -15.23 1.47 -5.82
C TYR A 19 -16.27 0.56 -6.49
N ASP A 20 -17.44 1.10 -6.80
CA ASP A 20 -18.57 0.40 -7.43
C ASP A 20 -18.27 -0.14 -8.85
N TYR A 21 -17.33 0.50 -9.55
CA TYR A 21 -16.84 0.10 -10.86
C TYR A 21 -15.87 -1.11 -10.83
N ALA A 22 -15.41 -1.52 -9.65
CA ALA A 22 -14.45 -2.60 -9.48
C ALA A 22 -15.11 -3.88 -8.97
N PRO A 23 -14.55 -5.06 -9.28
CA PRO A 23 -15.00 -6.31 -8.66
C PRO A 23 -14.96 -6.21 -7.13
N LEU A 24 -15.94 -6.80 -6.45
CA LEU A 24 -16.11 -6.69 -4.99
C LEU A 24 -14.82 -6.98 -4.21
N ALA A 25 -14.06 -8.01 -4.60
CA ALA A 25 -12.80 -8.36 -3.95
C ALA A 25 -11.74 -7.25 -4.05
N LEU A 26 -11.69 -6.54 -5.19
CA LEU A 26 -10.75 -5.45 -5.43
C LEU A 26 -11.16 -4.19 -4.65
N ASN A 27 -12.46 -3.94 -4.55
CA ASN A 27 -13.00 -2.85 -3.73
C ASN A 27 -12.66 -3.05 -2.24
N TRP A 28 -12.82 -4.27 -1.72
CA TRP A 28 -12.35 -4.63 -0.37
C TRP A 28 -10.85 -4.44 -0.21
N PHE A 29 -10.06 -4.91 -1.16
CA PHE A 29 -8.62 -4.76 -1.15
C PHE A 29 -8.21 -3.29 -1.03
N TRP A 30 -8.69 -2.42 -1.94
CA TRP A 30 -8.37 -1.00 -1.92
C TRP A 30 -8.91 -0.27 -0.68
N THR A 31 -10.09 -0.64 -0.20
CA THR A 31 -10.67 -0.06 1.04
C THR A 31 -9.83 -0.40 2.27
N LEU A 32 -9.28 -1.61 2.34
CA LEU A 32 -8.48 -2.07 3.48
C LEU A 32 -7.01 -1.64 3.44
N LEU A 33 -6.50 -1.17 2.30
CA LEU A 33 -5.10 -0.71 2.21
C LEU A 33 -4.79 0.39 3.22
N LEU A 34 -5.62 1.43 3.30
CA LEU A 34 -5.38 2.56 4.21
C LEU A 34 -5.24 2.14 5.69
N PRO A 35 -6.19 1.41 6.31
CA PRO A 35 -6.02 0.99 7.69
C PRO A 35 -4.83 0.03 7.88
N ILE A 36 -4.53 -0.83 6.90
CA ILE A 36 -3.37 -1.72 6.95
C ILE A 36 -2.06 -0.91 6.90
N ASP A 37 -1.97 0.09 6.04
CA ASP A 37 -0.79 0.96 5.92
C ASP A 37 -0.53 1.76 7.19
N VAL A 38 -1.57 2.23 7.87
CA VAL A 38 -1.44 2.88 9.19
C VAL A 38 -0.85 1.90 10.22
N ILE A 39 -1.31 0.65 10.23
CA ILE A 39 -0.78 -0.38 11.13
C ILE A 39 0.68 -0.69 10.78
N VAL A 40 1.02 -0.86 9.51
CA VAL A 40 2.40 -1.08 9.04
C VAL A 40 3.29 0.08 9.47
N GLY A 41 2.87 1.31 9.21
CA GLY A 41 3.60 2.53 9.59
C GLY A 41 3.83 2.61 11.09
N ALA A 42 2.81 2.31 11.90
CA ALA A 42 2.94 2.25 13.35
C ALA A 42 3.92 1.16 13.81
N LEU A 43 3.85 -0.05 13.23
CA LEU A 43 4.77 -1.14 13.56
C LEU A 43 6.21 -0.79 13.19
N VAL A 44 6.45 -0.17 12.03
CA VAL A 44 7.78 0.30 11.60
C VAL A 44 8.28 1.42 12.51
N ALA A 45 7.43 2.39 12.86
CA ALA A 45 7.77 3.48 13.77
C ALA A 45 8.14 2.96 15.18
N LEU A 46 7.45 1.92 15.64
CA LEU A 46 7.75 1.20 16.88
C LEU A 46 8.92 0.20 16.74
N ARG A 47 9.63 0.22 15.61
CA ARG A 47 10.80 -0.63 15.28
C ARG A 47 10.49 -2.12 15.44
N GLN A 48 9.27 -2.52 15.13
CA GLN A 48 8.86 -3.90 15.17
C GLN A 48 9.21 -4.57 13.84
N ARG A 49 9.93 -5.70 13.93
CA ARG A 49 10.23 -6.57 12.79
C ARG A 49 9.00 -6.97 11.97
N ALA A 50 7.87 -7.16 12.65
CA ALA A 50 6.59 -7.44 12.01
C ALA A 50 6.17 -6.34 11.03
N GLY A 51 6.46 -5.06 11.32
CA GLY A 51 6.15 -3.94 10.42
C GLY A 51 6.96 -3.99 9.13
N VAL A 52 8.23 -4.41 9.19
CA VAL A 52 9.09 -4.55 8.01
C VAL A 52 8.57 -5.66 7.09
N VAL A 53 8.27 -6.84 7.66
CA VAL A 53 7.74 -7.97 6.89
C VAL A 53 6.37 -7.63 6.31
N LEU A 54 5.46 -7.10 7.13
CA LEU A 54 4.13 -6.74 6.69
C LEU A 54 4.18 -5.65 5.61
N GLY A 55 5.04 -4.64 5.75
CA GLY A 55 5.21 -3.58 4.75
C GLY A 55 5.69 -4.09 3.40
N VAL A 56 6.66 -5.02 3.38
CA VAL A 56 7.09 -5.67 2.13
C VAL A 56 5.93 -6.46 1.49
N LEU A 57 5.20 -7.24 2.29
CA LEU A 57 4.09 -8.05 1.79
C LEU A 57 2.95 -7.18 1.22
N VAL A 58 2.60 -6.08 1.92
CA VAL A 58 1.57 -5.14 1.47
C VAL A 58 1.98 -4.46 0.17
N MET A 59 3.23 -3.99 0.06
CA MET A 59 3.72 -3.37 -1.17
C MET A 59 3.78 -4.34 -2.35
N LEU A 60 4.15 -5.60 -2.12
CA LEU A 60 4.13 -6.64 -3.17
C LEU A 60 2.69 -6.91 -3.63
N ALA A 61 1.74 -6.99 -2.69
CA ALA A 61 0.34 -7.19 -3.01
C ALA A 61 -0.24 -5.99 -3.78
N ASP A 62 0.02 -4.75 -3.33
CA ASP A 62 -0.46 -3.53 -3.98
C ASP A 62 0.05 -3.41 -5.42
N VAL A 63 1.37 -3.47 -5.62
CA VAL A 63 1.96 -3.42 -6.97
C VAL A 63 1.46 -4.57 -7.83
N GLY A 64 1.36 -5.79 -7.28
CA GLY A 64 0.91 -6.97 -8.03
C GLY A 64 -0.55 -6.86 -8.49
N VAL A 65 -1.46 -6.54 -7.57
CA VAL A 65 -2.90 -6.39 -7.85
C VAL A 65 -3.14 -5.23 -8.81
N ASN A 66 -2.50 -4.08 -8.58
CA ASN A 66 -2.65 -2.91 -9.45
C ASN A 66 -2.06 -3.18 -10.84
N SER A 67 -0.95 -3.92 -10.95
CA SER A 67 -0.37 -4.33 -12.25
C SER A 67 -1.31 -5.24 -13.02
N TRP A 68 -1.89 -6.25 -12.35
CA TRP A 68 -2.87 -7.13 -12.97
C TRP A 68 -4.11 -6.38 -13.44
N TYR A 69 -4.63 -5.46 -12.62
CA TYR A 69 -5.83 -4.70 -12.95
C TYR A 69 -5.57 -3.72 -14.11
N ALA A 70 -4.47 -2.96 -14.03
CA ALA A 70 -4.07 -2.03 -15.10
C ALA A 70 -3.89 -2.73 -16.45
N TYR A 71 -3.27 -3.91 -16.47
CA TYR A 71 -3.10 -4.71 -17.67
C TYR A 71 -4.43 -5.22 -18.24
N ARG A 72 -5.38 -5.59 -17.39
CA ARG A 72 -6.68 -6.13 -17.81
C ARG A 72 -7.62 -5.06 -18.36
N THR A 73 -7.53 -3.83 -17.86
CA THR A 73 -8.47 -2.75 -18.18
C THR A 73 -7.87 -1.63 -19.01
N ASP A 74 -6.60 -1.75 -19.42
CA ASP A 74 -5.83 -0.70 -20.11
C ASP A 74 -5.89 0.66 -19.39
N TRP A 75 -5.95 0.64 -18.05
CA TRP A 75 -6.15 1.86 -17.27
C TRP A 75 -4.85 2.66 -17.17
N LEU A 76 -4.69 3.63 -18.08
CA LEU A 76 -3.46 4.40 -18.23
C LEU A 76 -3.04 5.17 -16.98
N ASP A 77 -3.98 5.73 -16.22
CA ASP A 77 -3.65 6.47 -15.00
C ASP A 77 -3.15 5.54 -13.89
N LEU A 78 -3.73 4.34 -13.76
CA LEU A 78 -3.21 3.32 -12.85
C LEU A 78 -1.81 2.87 -13.29
N PHE A 79 -1.56 2.74 -14.59
CA PHE A 79 -0.25 2.41 -15.14
C PHE A 79 0.83 3.47 -14.83
N ARG A 80 0.46 4.75 -14.82
CA ARG A 80 1.35 5.85 -14.40
C ARG A 80 1.63 5.79 -12.90
N ALA A 81 0.60 5.53 -12.08
CA ALA A 81 0.75 5.37 -10.64
C ALA A 81 1.67 4.18 -10.29
N LEU A 82 1.58 3.08 -11.04
CA LEU A 82 2.41 1.88 -10.87
C LEU A 82 3.91 2.15 -10.97
N GLN A 83 4.34 3.16 -11.73
CA GLN A 83 5.76 3.52 -11.82
C GLN A 83 6.30 3.99 -10.46
N PHE A 84 5.52 4.84 -9.78
CA PHE A 84 5.87 5.32 -8.45
C PHE A 84 5.70 4.23 -7.38
N GLN A 85 4.65 3.41 -7.47
CA GLN A 85 4.45 2.29 -6.55
C GLN A 85 5.59 1.27 -6.66
N SER A 86 6.05 0.95 -7.87
CA SER A 86 7.16 0.02 -8.12
C SER A 86 8.49 0.59 -7.62
N LEU A 87 8.74 1.89 -7.84
CA LEU A 87 9.91 2.57 -7.28
C LEU A 87 9.88 2.53 -5.73
N PHE A 88 8.71 2.77 -5.15
CA PHE A 88 8.54 2.73 -3.69
C PHE A 88 8.68 1.30 -3.15
N LEU A 89 8.18 0.27 -3.83
CA LEU A 89 8.42 -1.14 -3.50
C LEU A 89 9.92 -1.44 -3.50
N GLY A 90 10.66 -0.97 -4.52
CA GLY A 90 12.12 -1.10 -4.57
C GLY A 90 12.81 -0.44 -3.38
N PHE A 91 12.36 0.76 -2.98
CA PHE A 91 12.83 1.43 -1.77
C PHE A 91 12.52 0.64 -0.48
N VAL A 92 11.30 0.12 -0.35
CA VAL A 92 10.87 -0.68 0.82
C VAL A 92 11.71 -1.95 0.94
N ILE A 93 11.91 -2.68 -0.16
CA ILE A 93 12.79 -3.88 -0.18
C ILE A 93 14.24 -3.48 0.14
N GLY A 94 14.75 -2.40 -0.47
CA GLY A 94 16.13 -1.96 -0.27
C GLY A 94 16.44 -1.51 1.16
N THR A 95 15.46 -0.94 1.86
CA THR A 95 15.59 -0.48 3.25
C THR A 95 15.22 -1.53 4.30
N ALA A 96 14.52 -2.60 3.91
CA ALA A 96 14.09 -3.66 4.83
C ALA A 96 15.24 -4.27 5.66
N PRO A 97 16.42 -4.60 5.12
CA PRO A 97 17.53 -5.13 5.92
C PRO A 97 18.02 -4.16 6.99
N MET A 98 18.06 -2.86 6.67
CA MET A 98 18.49 -1.81 7.61
C MET A 98 17.49 -1.66 8.75
N LEU A 99 16.20 -1.64 8.44
CA LEU A 99 15.13 -1.55 9.45
C LEU A 99 15.03 -2.81 10.31
N TRP A 100 15.35 -3.98 9.76
CA TRP A 100 15.36 -5.25 10.48
C TRP A 100 16.48 -5.36 11.53
N GLN A 101 17.63 -4.77 11.25
CA GLN A 101 18.82 -4.80 12.11
C GLN A 101 18.72 -3.85 13.31
N GLN A 102 17.77 -2.92 13.31
CA GLN A 102 17.61 -1.96 14.40
C GLN A 102 17.07 -2.67 15.67
N PRO A 103 17.82 -2.66 16.79
CA PRO A 103 17.30 -3.14 18.07
C PRO A 103 16.11 -2.29 18.53
N LYS A 104 15.16 -2.90 19.25
CA LYS A 104 14.28 -2.13 20.13
C LYS A 104 15.18 -1.48 21.18
N ASP A 105 15.29 -0.16 21.17
CA ASP A 105 16.03 0.58 22.20
C ASP A 105 15.31 0.31 23.52
N ASN A 106 15.92 -0.51 24.40
CA ASN A 106 15.46 -0.72 25.77
C ASN A 106 15.81 0.54 26.57
N ARG A 107 14.99 1.58 26.48
CA ARG A 107 14.99 2.70 27.45
C ARG A 107 13.73 2.65 28.28
#